data_AF-A0A6B0DKU5-F1
#
_entry.id   AF-A0A6B0DKU5-F1
#
_cell.length_a   1.000
_cell.length_b   1.000
_cell.length_c   1.000
_cell.angle_alpha   90.00
_cell.angle_beta   90.00
_cell.angle_gamma   90.00
#
_symmetry.space_group_name_H-M   'P 1'
#
loop_
_entity.id
_entity.type
_entity.pdbx_description
1 polymer ?
#
loop_
_entity_poly.entity_id
_entity_poly.type
_entity_poly.pdbx_seq_one_letter_code
_entity_poly.pdbx_strand_id
1 'polypeptide(L)'
;MLAFKSVTQPYSPSPLIKDLMKRYIDAINLCIDIAIEKNITSRNSLSNEAYKIISRYNLPSYYYVEIINKAIALVKNYRKRLRKGQK
;
A
#
# COMPACT_ATOMS: atom_id res chain seq x y z
N MET A 1 -8.47 25.00 15.91
CA MET A 1 -9.38 23.86 15.66
C MET A 1 -9.08 23.34 14.26
N LEU A 2 -8.47 22.17 14.13
CA LEU A 2 -8.16 21.58 12.82
C LEU A 2 -9.45 20.98 12.24
N ALA A 3 -9.95 21.53 11.13
CA ALA A 3 -11.12 20.98 10.45
C ALA A 3 -10.74 19.66 9.76
N PHE A 4 -11.16 18.54 10.34
CA PHE A 4 -11.05 17.23 9.68
C PHE A 4 -12.19 17.11 8.68
N LYS A 5 -11.86 16.95 7.40
CA LYS A 5 -12.87 16.71 6.36
C LYS A 5 -13.45 15.31 6.58
N SER A 6 -14.56 15.19 7.32
CA SER A 6 -15.29 13.94 7.47
C SER A 6 -16.35 13.85 6.39
N VAL A 7 -16.25 12.84 5.52
CA VAL A 7 -17.37 12.44 4.66
C VAL A 7 -18.25 11.51 5.46
N THR A 8 -19.53 11.84 5.63
CA THR A 8 -20.52 10.92 6.20
C THR A 8 -20.72 9.77 5.21
N GLN A 9 -20.25 8.57 5.57
CA GLN A 9 -20.45 7.37 4.76
C GLN A 9 -21.69 6.64 5.29
N PRO A 10 -22.81 6.60 4.54
CA PRO A 10 -24.04 5.92 4.97
C PRO A 10 -23.89 4.38 4.97
N TYR A 11 -22.80 3.87 4.40
CA TYR A 11 -22.49 2.45 4.33
C TYR A 11 -21.62 2.04 5.53
N SER A 12 -22.10 1.07 6.31
CA SER A 12 -21.31 0.39 7.33
C SER A 12 -20.82 -0.95 6.78
N PRO A 13 -19.53 -1.09 6.41
CA PRO A 13 -19.01 -2.34 5.91
C PRO A 13 -19.10 -3.43 6.98
N SER A 14 -19.35 -4.66 6.54
CA SER A 14 -19.32 -5.81 7.43
C SER A 14 -17.92 -5.97 8.06
N PRO A 15 -17.82 -6.62 9.25
CA PRO A 15 -16.53 -6.88 9.88
C PRO A 15 -15.53 -7.57 8.95
N LEU A 16 -16.01 -8.49 8.11
CA LEU A 16 -15.21 -9.19 7.11
C LEU A 16 -14.57 -8.23 6.09
N ILE A 17 -15.35 -7.28 5.56
CA ILE A 17 -14.83 -6.30 4.60
C ILE A 17 -13.83 -5.35 5.27
N LYS A 18 -14.10 -4.93 6.51
CA LYS A 18 -13.17 -4.10 7.28
C LYS A 18 -11.83 -4.80 7.50
N ASP A 19 -11.86 -6.08 7.88
CA ASP A 19 -10.67 -6.91 8.04
C ASP A 19 -9.89 -7.07 6.72
N LEU A 20 -10.60 -7.38 5.63
CA LEU A 20 -9.99 -7.49 4.29
C LEU A 20 -9.28 -6.19 3.89
N MET A 21 -9.95 -5.05 4.05
CA MET A 21 -9.39 -3.74 3.73
C MET A 21 -8.16 -3.43 4.60
N LYS A 22 -8.21 -3.76 5.88
CA LYS A 22 -7.08 -3.56 6.79
C LYS A 22 -5.87 -4.37 6.34
N ARG A 23 -6.03 -5.69 6.13
CA ARG A 23 -4.94 -6.56 5.65
C ARG A 23 -4.38 -6.11 4.31
N TYR A 24 -5.24 -5.64 3.41
CA TYR A 24 -4.83 -5.07 2.12
C TYR A 24 -3.97 -3.80 2.29
N ILE A 25 -4.39 -2.87 3.14
CA ILE A 25 -3.64 -1.64 3.43
C ILE A 25 -2.31 -1.97 4.12
N ASP A 26 -2.31 -2.85 5.10
CA ASP A 26 -1.10 -3.25 5.83
C ASP A 26 -0.08 -3.92 4.89
N ALA A 27 -0.54 -4.74 3.94
CA ALA A 27 0.32 -5.35 2.93
C ALA A 27 0.91 -4.31 1.94
N ILE A 28 0.14 -3.26 1.60
CA ILE A 28 0.66 -2.13 0.81
C ILE A 28 1.74 -1.38 1.59
N ASN A 29 1.48 -1.07 2.87
CA ASN A 29 2.42 -0.33 3.70
C ASN A 29 3.74 -1.10 3.85
N LEU A 30 3.67 -2.41 4.11
CA LEU A 30 4.85 -3.26 4.13
C LEU A 30 5.64 -3.22 2.81
N CYS A 31 4.95 -3.29 1.67
CA CYS A 31 5.59 -3.16 0.36
C CYS A 31 6.26 -1.79 0.16
N ILE A 32 5.65 -0.72 0.67
CA ILE A 32 6.22 0.64 0.63
C ILE A 32 7.49 0.71 1.48
N ASP A 33 7.45 0.18 2.70
CA ASP A 33 8.59 0.17 3.63
C ASP A 33 9.78 -0.56 3.00
N ILE A 34 9.56 -1.79 2.49
CA ILE A 34 10.59 -2.55 1.77
C ILE A 34 11.15 -1.75 0.59
N ALA A 35 10.29 -1.11 -0.20
CA ALA A 35 10.73 -0.37 -1.38
C ALA A 35 11.52 0.91 -1.03
N ILE A 36 11.22 1.55 0.10
CA ILE A 36 11.96 2.71 0.60
C ILE A 36 13.30 2.26 1.17
N GLU A 37 13.29 1.31 2.11
CA GLU A 37 14.49 0.80 2.80
C GLU A 37 15.52 0.25 1.82
N LYS A 38 15.09 -0.55 0.84
CA LYS A 38 15.96 -1.16 -0.16
C LYS A 38 16.19 -0.30 -1.40
N ASN A 39 15.69 0.95 -1.42
CA ASN A 39 15.75 1.86 -2.56
C ASN A 39 15.23 1.25 -3.89
N ILE A 40 14.21 0.38 -3.82
CA ILE A 40 13.66 -0.31 -4.99
C ILE A 40 12.79 0.64 -5.81
N THR A 41 12.95 0.62 -7.13
CA THR A 41 12.19 1.46 -8.09
C THR A 41 11.37 0.65 -9.10
N SER A 42 11.68 -0.64 -9.25
CA SER A 42 11.06 -1.53 -10.23
C SER A 42 10.03 -2.46 -9.57
N ARG A 43 8.95 -2.76 -10.31
CA ARG A 43 7.92 -3.71 -9.88
C ARG A 43 8.50 -5.11 -9.66
N ASN A 44 9.33 -5.59 -10.59
CA ASN A 44 9.87 -6.94 -10.53
C ASN A 44 10.80 -7.13 -9.33
N SER A 45 11.65 -6.15 -9.04
CA SER A 45 12.51 -6.17 -7.85
C SER A 45 11.68 -6.21 -6.57
N LEU A 46 10.62 -5.39 -6.47
CA LEU A 46 9.75 -5.43 -5.29
C LEU A 46 8.98 -6.75 -5.19
N SER A 47 8.54 -7.31 -6.32
CA SER A 47 7.88 -8.62 -6.34
C SER A 47 8.79 -9.72 -5.79
N ASN A 48 10.05 -9.77 -6.21
CA ASN A 48 10.99 -10.79 -5.74
C ASN A 48 11.20 -10.74 -4.22
N GLU A 49 11.14 -9.54 -3.65
CA GLU A 49 11.35 -9.30 -2.23
C GLU A 49 10.07 -9.50 -1.39
N ALA A 50 8.96 -8.89 -1.82
CA ALA A 50 7.76 -8.77 -1.02
C ALA A 50 6.76 -9.91 -1.22
N TYR A 51 6.74 -10.59 -2.37
CA TYR A 51 5.65 -11.51 -2.74
C TYR A 51 5.45 -12.65 -1.72
N LYS A 52 6.55 -13.27 -1.26
CA LYS A 52 6.49 -14.32 -0.22
C LYS A 52 6.16 -13.77 1.18
N ILE A 53 6.39 -12.48 1.42
CA ILE A 53 6.15 -11.87 2.73
C ILE A 53 4.68 -11.46 2.83
N ILE A 54 4.12 -10.85 1.78
CA ILE A 54 2.73 -10.43 1.74
C ILE A 54 1.74 -11.60 1.72
N SER A 55 2.19 -12.81 1.37
CA SER A 55 1.33 -14.00 1.46
C SER A 55 0.87 -14.31 2.89
N ARG A 56 1.60 -13.82 3.91
CA ARG A 56 1.24 -13.95 5.33
C ARG A 56 -0.02 -13.17 5.71
N TYR A 57 -0.47 -12.25 4.87
CA TYR A 57 -1.70 -11.47 5.09
C TYR A 57 -2.97 -12.23 4.69
N ASN A 58 -2.88 -13.49 4.26
CA ASN A 58 -4.02 -14.34 3.90
C ASN A 58 -5.00 -13.65 2.92
N LEU A 59 -4.47 -12.87 1.98
CA LEU A 59 -5.25 -12.25 0.92
C LEU A 59 -5.27 -13.21 -0.29
N PRO A 60 -6.32 -13.20 -1.11
CA PRO A 60 -6.30 -13.94 -2.37
C PRO A 60 -5.11 -13.50 -3.25
N SER A 61 -4.46 -14.45 -3.90
CA SER A 61 -3.19 -14.22 -4.62
C SER A 61 -3.28 -13.17 -5.74
N TYR A 62 -4.46 -12.98 -6.33
CA TYR A 62 -4.70 -11.95 -7.34
C TYR A 62 -4.57 -10.52 -6.78
N TYR A 63 -4.69 -10.30 -5.47
CA TYR A 63 -4.41 -9.01 -4.85
C TYR A 63 -2.92 -8.69 -4.78
N TYR A 64 -2.04 -9.69 -4.73
CA TYR A 64 -0.60 -9.48 -4.49
C TYR A 64 0.05 -8.61 -5.55
N VAL A 65 -0.26 -8.87 -6.82
CA VAL A 65 0.26 -8.09 -7.95
C VAL A 65 -0.22 -6.65 -7.86
N GLU A 66 -1.49 -6.44 -7.50
CA GLU A 66 -2.07 -5.10 -7.37
C GLU A 66 -1.47 -4.32 -6.19
N ILE A 67 -1.25 -4.98 -5.05
CA ILE A 67 -0.56 -4.42 -3.87
C ILE A 67 0.83 -3.93 -4.26
N ILE A 68 1.62 -4.77 -4.95
CA ILE A 68 2.98 -4.44 -5.39
C ILE A 68 2.96 -3.26 -6.37
N ASN A 69 2.04 -3.28 -7.35
CA ASN A 69 1.88 -2.18 -8.31
C ASN A 69 1.56 -0.86 -7.60
N LYS A 70 0.61 -0.89 -6.66
CA LYS A 70 0.18 0.27 -5.90
C LYS A 70 1.31 0.85 -5.06
N ALA A 71 2.04 -0.01 -4.34
CA ALA A 71 3.18 0.40 -3.53
C ALA A 71 4.26 1.10 -4.37
N ILE A 72 4.66 0.53 -5.50
CA ILE A 72 5.64 1.15 -6.41
C ILE A 72 5.15 2.50 -6.93
N ALA A 73 3.88 2.61 -7.33
CA ALA A 73 3.32 3.88 -7.81
C ALA A 73 3.36 4.96 -6.72
N LEU A 74 3.00 4.61 -5.49
CA LEU A 74 3.06 5.53 -4.34
C LEU A 74 4.50 5.98 -4.04
N VAL A 75 5.45 5.04 -3.98
CA VAL A 75 6.87 5.36 -3.74
C VAL A 75 7.45 6.24 -4.85
N LYS A 76 7.13 5.96 -6.12
CA LYS A 76 7.55 6.81 -7.25
C LYS A 76 6.99 8.22 -7.13
N ASN A 77 5.71 8.35 -6.79
CA ASN A 77 5.07 9.65 -6.60
C ASN A 77 5.68 10.41 -5.43
N TYR A 78 5.91 9.73 -4.30
CA TYR A 78 6.59 10.28 -3.13
C TYR A 78 7.99 10.81 -3.50
N ARG A 79 8.85 9.99 -4.12
CA ARG A 79 10.19 10.41 -4.57
C ARG A 79 10.15 11.55 -5.59
N LYS A 80 9.15 11.57 -6.47
CA LYS A 80 8.94 12.67 -7.43
C LYS A 80 8.59 13.98 -6.72
N ARG A 81 7.71 13.94 -5.71
CA ARG A 81 7.33 15.11 -4.91
C ARG A 81 8.49 15.61 -4.05
N LEU A 82 9.23 14.69 -3.42
CA LEU A 82 10.41 15.01 -2.62
C LEU A 82 11.48 15.77 -3.45
N ARG A 83 11.75 15.30 -4.68
CA ARG A 83 12.65 16.00 -5.62
C ARG A 83 12.20 17.40 -6.02
N LYS A 84 10.90 17.70 -5.90
CA LYS A 84 10.32 19.02 -6.17
C LYS A 84 10.24 19.91 -4.92
N GLY A 85 10.76 19.45 -3.77
CA GLY A 85 10.60 20.13 -2.49
C GLY A 85 9.15 20.13 -1.97
N GLN A 86 8.27 19.30 -2.54
CA GLN A 86 6.87 19.19 -2.14
C GLN A 86 6.76 18.06 -1.13
N LYS A 87 6.42 18.39 0.13
CA LYS A 87 6.05 17.38 1.14
C LYS A 87 4.66 16.83 0.87
#